data_AF-A0A8J8E1Y7-F1
#
_entry.id   AF-A0A8J8E1Y7-F1
#
_cell.length_a   1.000
_cell.length_b   1.000
_cell.length_c   1.000
_cell.angle_alpha   90.00
_cell.angle_beta   90.00
_cell.angle_gamma   90.00
#
_symmetry.space_group_name_H-M   'P 1'
#
loop_
_entity.id
_entity.type
_entity.pdbx_description
1 polymer ?
#
loop_
_entity_poly.entity_id
_entity_poly.type
_entity_poly.pdbx_seq_one_letter_code
_entity_poly.pdbx_strand_id
1 'polypeptide(L)'
;MKPRSLVQLILFVLIAISWYFIAWPIMTKGALALGAVGGLLVHWALTNKGSKAVALIEPFTSGWRVLLYDMMLLAFIAALWQANGAALLDALRNSVQNLALLLALVGGIGIDYSVGG
;
A
#
# COMPACT_ATOMS: atom_id res chain seq x y z
N MET A 1 -6.62 -0.93 -22.74
CA MET A 1 -5.77 -0.29 -21.70
C MET A 1 -4.46 0.12 -22.36
N LYS A 2 -3.90 1.29 -22.03
CA LYS A 2 -2.57 1.68 -22.55
C LYS A 2 -1.51 0.68 -22.04
N PRO A 3 -0.47 0.32 -22.81
CA PRO A 3 0.52 -0.68 -22.39
C PRO A 3 1.15 -0.41 -21.01
N ARG A 4 1.39 0.87 -20.68
CA ARG A 4 1.89 1.30 -19.36
C ARG A 4 0.95 0.93 -18.20
N SER A 5 -0.37 1.02 -18.42
CA SER A 5 -1.38 0.68 -17.41
C SER A 5 -1.50 -0.82 -17.16
N LEU A 6 -1.21 -1.66 -18.17
CA LEU A 6 -1.18 -3.11 -17.99
C LEU A 6 0.04 -3.55 -17.17
N VAL A 7 1.22 -2.98 -17.44
CA VAL A 7 2.43 -3.25 -16.65
C VAL A 7 2.22 -2.86 -15.19
N GLN A 8 1.63 -1.70 -14.92
CA GLN A 8 1.28 -1.27 -13.57
C GLN A 8 0.31 -2.23 -12.87
N LEU A 9 -0.70 -2.74 -13.59
CA LEU A 9 -1.63 -3.71 -13.01
C LEU A 9 -0.93 -5.02 -12.67
N ILE A 10 -0.01 -5.50 -13.52
CA ILE A 10 0.80 -6.69 -13.25
C ILE A 10 1.66 -6.46 -12.00
N LEU A 11 2.35 -5.32 -11.90
CA LEU A 11 3.14 -4.96 -10.73
C LEU A 11 2.28 -4.92 -9.46
N PHE A 12 1.09 -4.34 -9.53
CA PHE A 12 0.13 -4.32 -8.44
C PHE A 12 -0.23 -5.73 -7.96
N VAL A 13 -0.55 -6.64 -8.89
CA VAL A 13 -0.87 -8.03 -8.54
C VAL A 13 0.32 -8.72 -7.88
N LEU A 14 1.54 -8.51 -8.39
CA LEU A 14 2.75 -9.05 -7.77
C LEU A 14 2.95 -8.53 -6.34
N ILE A 15 2.80 -7.22 -6.12
CA ILE A 15 2.89 -6.60 -4.79
C ILE A 15 1.80 -7.13 -3.85
N ALA A 16 0.57 -7.25 -4.34
CA ALA A 16 -0.55 -7.79 -3.57
C ALA A 16 -0.32 -9.24 -3.14
N ILE A 17 0.19 -10.07 -4.04
CA ILE A 17 0.58 -11.46 -3.74
C ILE A 17 1.71 -11.46 -2.70
N SER A 18 2.78 -10.68 -2.88
CA SER A 18 3.88 -10.58 -1.91
C SER A 18 3.40 -10.13 -0.54
N TRP A 19 2.50 -9.14 -0.48
CA TRP A 19 1.91 -8.68 0.77
C TRP A 19 1.11 -9.79 1.45
N TYR A 20 0.31 -10.54 0.69
CA TYR A 20 -0.44 -11.67 1.23
C TYR A 20 0.48 -12.73 1.84
N PHE A 21 1.61 -13.06 1.22
CA PHE A 21 2.52 -14.06 1.77
C PHE A 21 3.37 -13.56 2.95
N ILE A 22 3.77 -12.29 2.95
CA ILE A 22 4.71 -11.75 3.95
C ILE A 22 3.98 -11.10 5.12
N ALA A 23 2.99 -10.26 4.86
CA ALA A 23 2.33 -9.43 5.87
C ALA A 23 1.08 -10.10 6.48
N TRP A 24 0.31 -10.87 5.70
CA TRP A 24 -0.92 -11.50 6.20
C TRP A 24 -0.72 -12.37 7.45
N PRO A 25 0.35 -13.18 7.58
CA PRO A 25 0.54 -14.05 8.75
C PRO A 25 0.64 -13.29 10.08
N ILE A 26 1.01 -12.00 10.05
CA ILE A 26 1.15 -11.15 11.23
C ILE A 26 -0.02 -10.17 11.40
N MET A 27 -1.04 -10.23 10.55
CA MET A 27 -2.16 -9.30 10.59
C MET A 27 -3.10 -9.57 11.77
N THR A 28 -3.35 -8.54 12.57
CA THR A 28 -4.44 -8.53 13.55
C THR A 28 -5.65 -7.79 12.96
N LYS A 29 -6.84 -8.04 13.55
CA LYS A 29 -8.06 -7.27 13.20
C LYS A 29 -7.85 -5.76 13.38
N GLY A 30 -7.11 -5.37 14.43
CA GLY A 30 -6.79 -3.98 14.71
C GLY A 30 -5.88 -3.37 13.65
N ALA A 31 -4.84 -4.08 13.22
CA ALA A 31 -3.95 -3.63 12.15
C ALA A 31 -4.70 -3.45 10.82
N LEU A 32 -5.59 -4.39 10.46
CA LEU A 32 -6.42 -4.27 9.26
C LEU A 32 -7.39 -3.09 9.33
N ALA A 33 -8.03 -2.85 10.48
CA ALA A 33 -8.92 -1.70 10.68
C ALA A 33 -8.15 -0.37 10.57
N LEU A 34 -6.96 -0.30 11.18
CA LEU A 34 -6.07 0.86 11.06
C LEU A 34 -5.59 1.06 9.62
N GLY A 35 -5.26 -0.02 8.91
CA GLY A 35 -4.90 0.03 7.50
C GLY A 35 -6.05 0.56 6.63
N ALA A 36 -7.26 0.06 6.82
CA ALA A 36 -8.42 0.50 6.05
C ALA A 36 -8.75 1.99 6.27
N VAL A 37 -8.87 2.41 7.54
CA VAL A 37 -9.22 3.80 7.88
C VAL A 37 -8.06 4.73 7.58
N GLY A 38 -6.86 4.39 8.05
CA GLY A 38 -5.67 5.19 7.85
C GLY A 38 -5.30 5.29 6.37
N GLY A 39 -5.40 4.19 5.62
CA GLY A 39 -5.12 4.16 4.19
C GLY A 39 -6.06 5.05 3.41
N LEU A 40 -7.36 5.04 3.73
CA LEU A 40 -8.33 5.96 3.14
C LEU A 40 -8.00 7.43 3.45
N LEU A 41 -7.60 7.74 4.68
CA LEU A 41 -7.23 9.09 5.09
C LEU A 41 -5.95 9.56 4.39
N VAL A 42 -4.92 8.72 4.33
CA VAL A 42 -3.66 8.99 3.62
C VAL A 42 -3.95 9.20 2.14
N HIS A 43 -4.71 8.30 1.54
CA HIS A 43 -5.11 8.39 0.15
C HIS A 43 -5.77 9.73 -0.12
N TRP A 44 -6.81 10.08 0.64
CA TRP A 44 -7.50 11.36 0.50
C TRP A 44 -6.57 12.56 0.71
N ALA A 45 -5.71 12.51 1.73
CA ALA A 45 -4.78 13.61 2.03
C ALA A 45 -3.71 13.83 0.96
N LEU A 46 -3.35 12.79 0.19
CA LEU A 46 -2.26 12.84 -0.78
C LEU A 46 -2.75 12.90 -2.24
N THR A 47 -3.83 12.20 -2.61
CA THR A 47 -4.43 12.26 -3.95
C THR A 47 -5.41 13.41 -4.11
N ASN A 48 -6.13 13.83 -3.06
CA ASN A 48 -7.31 14.71 -3.20
C ASN A 48 -7.02 16.20 -2.98
N LYS A 49 -5.75 16.62 -2.90
CA LYS A 49 -5.31 18.00 -2.58
C LYS A 49 -5.57 19.08 -3.67
N GLY A 50 -6.63 18.94 -4.48
CA GLY A 50 -6.99 20.02 -5.41
C GLY A 50 -8.06 19.72 -6.46
N SER A 51 -8.44 18.46 -6.67
CA SER A 51 -9.50 18.10 -7.61
C SER A 51 -10.75 17.66 -6.83
N LYS A 52 -11.90 18.28 -7.09
CA LYS A 52 -13.20 17.82 -6.57
C LYS A 52 -13.62 16.46 -7.16
N ALA A 53 -12.89 15.95 -8.15
CA ALA A 53 -13.04 14.57 -8.57
C ALA A 53 -12.33 13.71 -7.55
N VAL A 54 -13.10 13.03 -6.70
CA VAL A 54 -12.68 11.79 -6.03
C VAL A 54 -11.88 11.00 -7.06
N ALA A 55 -10.54 11.03 -6.96
CA ALA A 55 -9.65 10.52 -8.00
C ALA A 55 -10.09 9.10 -8.34
N LEU A 56 -10.61 8.89 -9.56
CA LEU A 56 -11.26 7.66 -10.04
C LEU A 56 -10.86 6.40 -9.23
N ILE A 57 -11.62 6.08 -8.18
CA ILE A 57 -11.45 4.84 -7.38
C ILE A 57 -12.23 3.71 -8.08
N GLU A 58 -12.29 3.75 -9.41
CA GLU A 58 -12.88 2.68 -10.19
C GLU A 58 -11.95 1.47 -10.17
N PRO A 59 -12.48 0.24 -10.14
CA PRO A 59 -11.66 -0.96 -10.14
C PRO A 59 -10.61 -0.93 -11.26
N PHE A 60 -9.39 -1.35 -10.92
CA PHE A 60 -8.24 -1.43 -11.84
C PHE A 60 -7.66 -0.11 -12.35
N THR A 61 -8.14 1.06 -11.91
CA THR A 61 -7.50 2.35 -12.20
C THR A 61 -6.27 2.59 -11.31
N SER A 62 -5.46 3.59 -11.63
CA SER A 62 -4.34 4.02 -10.78
C SER A 62 -4.81 4.48 -9.40
N GLY A 63 -5.89 5.28 -9.32
CA GLY A 63 -6.46 5.74 -8.05
C GLY A 63 -6.86 4.59 -7.13
N TRP A 64 -7.56 3.59 -7.67
CA TRP A 64 -7.93 2.39 -6.91
C TRP A 64 -6.72 1.60 -6.41
N ARG A 65 -5.70 1.39 -7.26
CA ARG A 65 -4.48 0.66 -6.85
C ARG A 65 -3.70 1.41 -5.77
N VAL A 66 -3.58 2.74 -5.90
CA VAL A 66 -2.94 3.59 -4.89
C VAL A 66 -3.66 3.49 -3.55
N LEU A 67 -5.00 3.58 -3.55
CA LEU A 67 -5.79 3.41 -2.32
C LEU A 67 -5.48 2.06 -1.64
N LEU A 68 -5.40 0.99 -2.42
CA LEU A 68 -5.09 -0.33 -1.88
C LEU A 68 -3.66 -0.41 -1.35
N TYR A 69 -2.67 0.18 -2.02
CA TYR A 69 -1.32 0.27 -1.47
C TYR A 69 -1.28 1.05 -0.16
N ASP A 70 -2.00 2.18 -0.08
CA ASP A 70 -2.06 3.01 1.14
C ASP A 70 -2.63 2.18 2.32
N MET A 71 -3.69 1.40 2.06
CA MET A 71 -4.27 0.49 3.05
C MET A 71 -3.32 -0.64 3.46
N MET A 72 -2.71 -1.31 2.47
CA MET A 72 -1.76 -2.41 2.68
C MET A 72 -0.52 -1.97 3.45
N LEU A 73 0.00 -0.77 3.12
CA LEU A 73 1.15 -0.17 3.78
C LEU A 73 0.86 0.14 5.24
N LEU A 74 -0.26 0.82 5.52
CA LEU A 74 -0.60 1.15 6.89
C LEU A 74 -1.00 -0.06 7.73
N ALA A 75 -1.68 -1.04 7.14
CA ALA A 75 -1.93 -2.33 7.81
C ALA A 75 -0.60 -3.00 8.18
N PHE A 76 0.34 -3.07 7.24
CA PHE A 76 1.66 -3.68 7.43
C PHE A 76 2.46 -2.99 8.54
N ILE A 77 2.56 -1.66 8.49
CA ILE A 77 3.27 -0.88 9.52
C ILE A 77 2.60 -1.06 10.88
N ALA A 78 1.26 -1.01 10.95
CA ALA A 78 0.54 -1.20 12.19
C ALA A 78 0.74 -2.60 12.78
N ALA A 79 0.72 -3.65 11.96
CA ALA A 79 0.98 -5.02 12.42
C ALA A 79 2.40 -5.18 12.95
N LEU A 80 3.41 -4.66 12.23
CA LEU A 80 4.78 -4.68 12.71
C LEU A 80 4.96 -3.90 14.00
N TRP A 81 4.32 -2.73 14.12
CA TRP A 81 4.33 -1.94 15.34
C TRP A 81 3.68 -2.68 16.51
N GLN A 82 2.54 -3.34 16.29
CA GLN A 82 1.88 -4.13 17.34
C GLN A 82 2.74 -5.32 17.79
N ALA A 83 3.48 -5.95 16.87
CA ALA A 83 4.33 -7.09 17.17
C ALA A 83 5.68 -6.71 17.82
N ASN A 84 6.24 -5.55 17.49
CA ASN A 84 7.62 -5.19 17.86
C ASN A 84 7.75 -3.89 18.68
N GLY A 85 6.68 -3.09 18.77
CA GLY A 85 6.70 -1.78 19.44
C GLY A 85 7.81 -0.87 18.93
N ALA A 86 8.60 -0.32 19.86
CA ALA A 86 9.72 0.57 19.56
C ALA A 86 10.82 -0.05 18.67
N ALA A 87 10.88 -1.38 18.56
CA ALA A 87 11.82 -2.10 17.71
C ALA A 87 11.34 -2.27 16.24
N LEU A 88 10.35 -1.49 15.80
CA LEU A 88 9.84 -1.52 14.42
C LEU A 88 10.95 -1.41 13.35
N LEU A 89 11.90 -0.50 13.55
CA LEU A 89 13.00 -0.31 12.61
C LEU A 89 13.91 -1.54 12.51
N ASP A 90 14.11 -2.25 13.63
CA ASP A 90 14.88 -3.49 13.63
C ASP A 90 14.10 -4.62 12.94
N ALA A 91 12.79 -4.70 13.13
CA ALA A 91 11.92 -5.66 12.45
C ALA A 91 11.88 -5.45 10.93
N LEU A 92 12.05 -4.21 10.46
CA LEU A 92 12.21 -3.89 9.04
C LEU A 92 13.64 -4.19 8.55
N ARG A 93 14.66 -3.75 9.29
CA ARG A 93 16.07 -3.88 8.90
C ARG A 93 16.55 -5.34 8.89
N ASN A 94 16.11 -6.14 9.85
CA ASN A 94 16.61 -7.50 10.05
C ASN A 94 15.82 -8.55 9.24
N SER A 95 14.76 -8.14 8.56
CA SER A 95 14.00 -9.00 7.65
C SER A 95 14.03 -8.45 6.23
N VAL A 96 14.80 -9.11 5.36
CA VAL A 96 14.88 -8.78 3.93
C VAL A 96 13.49 -8.79 3.29
N GLN A 97 12.62 -9.71 3.72
CA GLN A 97 11.25 -9.80 3.22
C GLN A 97 10.41 -8.59 3.62
N ASN A 98 10.51 -8.13 4.88
CA ASN A 98 9.79 -6.95 5.34
C ASN A 98 10.28 -5.68 4.66
N LEU A 99 11.60 -5.53 4.52
CA LEU A 99 12.19 -4.40 3.82
C LEU A 99 11.81 -4.38 2.33
N ALA A 100 11.88 -5.53 1.66
CA ALA A 100 11.49 -5.65 0.25
C ALA A 100 10.01 -5.30 0.06
N LEU A 101 9.12 -5.79 0.94
CA LEU A 101 7.70 -5.47 0.88
C LEU A 101 7.46 -3.97 1.10
N LEU A 102 8.11 -3.36 2.10
CA LEU A 102 8.00 -1.91 2.36
C LEU A 102 8.39 -1.10 1.12
N LEU A 103 9.55 -1.41 0.53
CA LEU A 103 10.04 -0.73 -0.67
C LEU A 103 9.12 -0.97 -1.87
N ALA A 104 8.58 -2.18 -2.02
CA ALA A 104 7.66 -2.51 -3.09
C ALA A 104 6.33 -1.73 -2.99
N LEU A 105 5.78 -1.60 -1.77
CA LEU A 105 4.57 -0.80 -1.52
C LEU A 105 4.81 0.68 -1.81
N VAL A 106 5.88 1.26 -1.26
CA VAL A 106 6.22 2.69 -1.49
C VAL A 106 6.53 2.95 -2.97
N GLY A 107 7.24 2.02 -3.63
CA GLY A 107 7.53 2.08 -5.06
C GLY A 107 6.26 1.98 -5.92
N GLY A 108 5.36 1.05 -5.59
CA GLY A 108 4.07 0.88 -6.25
C GLY A 108 3.21 2.14 -6.17
N ILE A 109 3.13 2.76 -4.98
CA ILE A 109 2.51 4.06 -4.76
C ILE A 109 3.12 5.10 -5.70
N GLY A 110 4.44 5.30 -5.67
CA GLY A 110 5.10 6.30 -6.51
C GLY A 110 4.89 6.09 -8.01
N ILE A 111 4.95 4.83 -8.48
CA ILE A 111 4.74 4.49 -9.89
C ILE A 111 3.29 4.78 -10.31
N ASP A 112 2.30 4.41 -9.50
CA ASP A 112 0.90 4.62 -9.85
C ASP A 112 0.44 6.08 -9.66
N TYR A 113 1.06 6.85 -8.75
CA TYR A 113 0.86 8.30 -8.64
C TYR A 113 1.46 9.07 -9.83
N SER A 114 2.68 8.73 -10.26
CA SER A 114 3.44 9.53 -11.25
C SER A 114 2.88 9.47 -12.67
N VAL A 115 2.07 8.46 -12.98
CA VAL A 115 1.53 8.25 -14.34
C VAL A 115 0.20 8.99 -14.57
N GLY A 116 -0.35 9.63 -13.53
CA GLY A 116 -1.59 10.40 -13.63
C GLY A 116 -2.84 9.52 -13.71
N GLY A 117 -3.93 10.01 -13.11
CA GLY A 117 -5.27 9.67 -13.60
C GLY A 117 -5.46 10.20 -15.01
#